data_AF-A0A8T6SEV8-F1
#
_entry.id   AF-A0A8T6SEV8-F1
#
_cell.length_a   1.000
_cell.length_b   1.000
_cell.length_c   1.000
_cell.angle_alpha   90.00
_cell.angle_beta   90.00
_cell.angle_gamma   90.00
#
_symmetry.space_group_name_H-M   'P 1'
#
loop_
_entity.id
_entity.type
_entity.pdbx_description
1 polymer ?
#
loop_
_entity_poly.entity_id
_entity_poly.type
_entity_poly.pdbx_seq_one_letter_code
_entity_poly.pdbx_strand_id
1 'polypeptide(L)'
;FMVTVVKQGILKERDFRSCTKIVKIRKGYVEFSENIRIRTRPMIGTIGVAPASGEIPSGSLGKHGGNMDSKRLTAGTRLYLPVFVEGALFAAGD
;
A
#
# COMPACT_ATOMS: atom_id res chain seq x y z
N PHE A 1 -11.26 2.72 -2.02
CA PHE A 1 -11.85 2.24 -3.30
C PHE A 1 -10.85 1.28 -3.94
N MET A 2 -11.22 0.55 -4.98
CA MET A 2 -10.29 -0.25 -5.79
C MET A 2 -10.25 0.30 -7.21
N VAL A 3 -9.06 0.30 -7.83
CA VAL A 3 -8.88 0.79 -9.19
C VAL A 3 -8.12 -0.24 -10.02
N THR A 4 -8.55 -0.42 -11.26
CA THR A 4 -7.77 -1.05 -12.32
C THR A 4 -7.53 -0.02 -13.42
N VAL A 5 -6.31 0.04 -13.94
CA VAL A 5 -5.93 0.99 -14.99
C VAL A 5 -5.34 0.21 -16.15
N VAL A 6 -5.79 0.51 -17.37
CA VAL A 6 -5.22 -0.10 -18.58
C VAL A 6 -3.71 0.11 -18.65
N LYS A 7 -2.98 -0.86 -19.18
CA LYS A 7 -1.52 -0.84 -19.31
C LYS A 7 -0.74 -0.74 -17.99
N GLN A 8 -1.39 -0.92 -16.83
CA GLN A 8 -0.75 -0.92 -15.50
C GLN A 8 -0.90 -2.26 -14.78
N GLY A 9 0.01 -2.53 -13.84
CA GLY A 9 0.02 -3.76 -13.05
C GLY A 9 0.29 -5.03 -13.86
N ILE A 10 0.07 -6.20 -13.25
CA ILE A 10 0.39 -7.50 -13.86
C ILE A 10 -0.52 -7.85 -15.05
N LEU A 11 -1.73 -7.30 -15.10
CA LEU A 11 -2.70 -7.57 -16.15
C LEU A 11 -2.63 -6.58 -17.32
N LYS A 12 -1.58 -5.75 -17.40
CA LYS A 12 -1.44 -4.66 -18.38
C LYS A 12 -1.64 -5.05 -19.87
N GLU A 13 -1.44 -6.31 -20.22
CA GLU A 13 -1.58 -6.86 -21.59
C GLU A 13 -2.98 -7.44 -21.87
N ARG A 14 -3.84 -7.52 -20.86
CA ARG A 14 -5.22 -8.01 -21.01
C ARG A 14 -6.12 -6.92 -21.58
N ASP A 15 -7.13 -7.35 -22.32
CA ASP A 15 -8.18 -6.45 -22.80
C ASP A 15 -9.20 -6.20 -21.68
N PHE A 16 -9.17 -5.01 -21.12
CA PHE A 16 -10.14 -4.52 -20.14
C PHE A 16 -10.20 -2.99 -20.19
N ARG A 17 -11.25 -2.41 -19.61
CA ARG A 17 -11.37 -0.95 -19.42
C ARG A 17 -10.96 -0.58 -18.00
N SER A 18 -10.28 0.55 -17.85
CA SER A 18 -10.01 1.11 -16.52
C SER A 18 -11.31 1.24 -15.73
N CYS A 19 -11.28 0.83 -14.47
CA CYS A 19 -12.47 0.77 -13.63
C CYS A 19 -12.13 1.24 -12.22
N THR A 20 -13.01 2.06 -11.63
CA THR A 20 -12.99 2.35 -10.20
C THR A 20 -14.21 1.73 -9.56
N LYS A 21 -14.00 0.99 -8.47
CA LYS A 21 -15.07 0.40 -7.68
C LYS A 21 -14.95 0.87 -6.23
N ILE A 22 -15.95 1.62 -5.77
CA ILE A 22 -16.10 1.94 -4.36
C ILE A 22 -16.76 0.74 -3.69
N VAL A 23 -16.13 0.23 -2.62
CA VAL A 23 -16.59 -0.92 -1.85
C VAL A 23 -16.86 -0.50 -0.42
N LYS A 24 -17.83 -1.15 0.23
CA LYS A 24 -18.14 -0.92 1.64
C LYS A 24 -17.31 -1.88 2.50
N ILE A 25 -16.85 -1.40 3.65
CA ILE A 25 -16.25 -2.23 4.69
C ILE A 25 -17.24 -2.29 5.85
N ARG A 26 -17.70 -3.49 6.20
CA ARG A 26 -18.66 -3.72 7.28
C ARG A 26 -18.29 -4.97 8.07
N LYS A 27 -18.27 -4.84 9.40
CA LYS A 27 -18.02 -5.96 10.34
C LYS A 27 -16.76 -6.78 10.00
N GLY A 28 -15.67 -6.12 9.58
CA GLY A 28 -14.41 -6.80 9.22
C GLY A 28 -14.40 -7.50 7.85
N TYR A 29 -15.31 -7.14 6.95
CA TYR A 29 -15.34 -7.63 5.57
C TYR A 29 -15.42 -6.48 4.57
N VAL A 30 -14.70 -6.63 3.47
CA VAL A 30 -14.93 -5.87 2.23
C VAL A 30 -16.07 -6.54 1.48
N GLU A 31 -17.16 -5.81 1.26
CA GLU A 31 -18.30 -6.24 0.42
C GLU A 31 -17.97 -5.92 -1.04
N PHE A 32 -17.39 -6.89 -1.76
CA PHE A 32 -16.92 -6.68 -3.13
C PHE A 32 -18.07 -6.78 -4.14
N SER A 33 -18.97 -7.75 -3.97
CA SER A 33 -20.23 -7.85 -4.72
C SER A 33 -21.29 -8.50 -3.83
N GLU A 34 -22.51 -8.67 -4.34
CA GLU A 34 -23.61 -9.31 -3.61
C GLU A 34 -23.22 -10.69 -3.04
N ASN A 35 -22.44 -11.46 -3.82
CA ASN A 35 -22.06 -12.83 -3.48
C ASN A 35 -20.58 -12.98 -3.07
N ILE A 36 -19.80 -11.89 -3.06
CA ILE A 36 -18.36 -11.94 -2.74
C ILE A 36 -18.05 -11.00 -1.58
N ARG A 37 -17.65 -11.60 -0.46
CA ARG A 37 -17.15 -10.91 0.72
C ARG A 37 -15.75 -11.37 1.06
N ILE A 38 -14.86 -10.42 1.31
CA ILE A 38 -13.44 -10.69 1.58
C ILE A 38 -13.15 -10.24 3.00
N ARG A 39 -12.61 -11.13 3.85
CA ARG A 39 -12.23 -10.76 5.22
C ARG A 39 -11.12 -9.70 5.19
N THR A 40 -11.29 -8.62 5.93
CA THR A 40 -10.28 -7.55 6.01
C THR A 40 -9.05 -8.06 6.75
N ARG A 41 -7.87 -7.69 6.23
CA ARG A 41 -6.57 -7.83 6.90
C ARG A 41 -5.84 -6.49 6.74
N PRO A 42 -6.12 -5.50 7.61
CA PRO A 42 -5.53 -4.17 7.49
C PRO A 42 -4.01 -4.20 7.55
N MET A 43 -3.36 -3.40 6.71
CA MET A 43 -1.91 -3.24 6.65
C MET A 43 -1.57 -1.79 6.27
N ILE A 44 -0.31 -1.40 6.45
CA ILE A 44 0.24 -0.13 5.94
C ILE A 44 0.98 -0.42 4.62
N GLY A 45 0.59 0.24 3.53
CA GLY A 45 1.19 0.05 2.20
C GLY A 45 2.54 0.76 2.08
N THR A 46 2.56 2.05 2.43
CA THR A 46 3.75 2.89 2.41
C THR A 46 4.18 3.26 3.82
N ILE A 47 5.39 2.88 4.21
CA ILE A 47 5.97 3.20 5.53
C ILE A 47 7.47 3.41 5.42
N GLY A 48 7.99 4.50 5.95
CA GLY A 48 9.38 4.85 5.75
C GLY A 48 9.89 5.99 6.61
N VAL A 49 11.15 6.32 6.37
CA VAL A 49 11.92 7.43 6.95
C VAL A 49 12.51 8.27 5.82
N ALA A 50 13.03 9.45 6.10
CA ALA A 50 13.71 10.24 5.08
C ALA A 50 14.98 9.51 4.55
N PRO A 51 15.25 9.60 3.24
CA PRO A 51 16.48 9.06 2.66
C PRO A 51 17.71 9.84 3.13
N ALA A 52 18.91 9.28 2.94
CA ALA A 52 20.16 9.92 3.31
C ALA A 52 20.44 11.22 2.54
N SER A 53 19.88 11.36 1.35
CA SER A 53 19.97 12.57 0.54
C SER A 53 18.84 12.64 -0.48
N GLY A 54 18.52 13.87 -0.88
CA GLY A 54 17.49 14.15 -1.88
C GLY A 54 16.09 13.74 -1.44
N GLU A 55 15.22 13.56 -2.43
CA GLU A 55 13.82 13.20 -2.24
C GLU A 55 13.51 11.93 -3.05
N ILE A 56 12.70 11.04 -2.46
CA ILE A 56 12.24 9.83 -3.13
C ILE A 56 10.70 9.85 -3.10
N PRO A 57 10.02 9.66 -4.25
CA PRO A 57 8.57 9.60 -4.28
C PRO A 57 8.02 8.50 -3.37
N SER A 58 6.94 8.78 -2.63
CA SER A 58 6.34 7.84 -1.67
C SER A 58 5.99 6.47 -2.27
N GLY A 59 5.64 6.44 -3.56
CA GLY A 59 5.31 5.22 -4.30
C GLY A 59 6.51 4.32 -4.65
N SER A 60 7.73 4.71 -4.28
CA SER A 60 8.95 3.95 -4.56
C SER A 60 9.43 3.16 -3.33
N LEU A 61 9.99 1.98 -3.57
CA LEU A 61 10.60 1.14 -2.54
C LEU A 61 12.12 1.41 -2.48
N GLY A 62 12.69 1.49 -1.28
CA GLY A 62 14.13 1.60 -1.08
C GLY A 62 14.60 1.26 0.33
N LYS A 63 15.88 1.54 0.63
CA LYS A 63 16.48 1.29 1.95
C LYS A 63 15.81 2.08 3.09
N HIS A 64 15.18 3.19 2.77
CA HIS A 64 14.42 4.06 3.68
C HIS A 64 12.99 3.55 3.92
N GLY A 65 12.63 2.41 3.35
CA GLY A 65 11.26 1.90 3.30
C GLY A 65 10.54 2.41 2.05
N GLY A 66 9.43 3.12 2.24
CA GLY A 66 8.59 3.62 1.16
C GLY A 66 7.45 2.64 0.84
N ASN A 67 7.08 2.54 -0.44
CA ASN A 67 5.95 1.71 -0.87
C ASN A 67 6.31 0.21 -0.87
N MET A 68 6.20 -0.42 0.30
CA MET A 68 6.57 -1.83 0.49
C MET A 68 5.46 -2.79 0.06
N ASP A 69 4.19 -2.38 0.16
CA ASP A 69 3.02 -3.21 -0.13
C ASP A 69 3.08 -4.62 0.51
N SER A 70 3.64 -4.69 1.72
CA SER A 70 3.87 -5.96 2.41
C SER A 70 2.71 -6.31 3.33
N LYS A 71 2.05 -7.44 3.03
CA LYS A 71 0.95 -8.02 3.83
C LYS A 71 1.31 -8.38 5.27
N ARG A 72 2.61 -8.30 5.64
CA ARG A 72 3.11 -8.54 6.99
C ARG A 72 3.12 -7.27 7.86
N LEU A 73 2.97 -6.10 7.28
CA LEU A 73 2.96 -4.82 8.00
C LEU A 73 1.58 -4.56 8.63
N THR A 74 1.22 -5.41 9.59
CA THR A 74 -0.07 -5.40 10.29
C THR A 74 0.09 -5.00 11.76
N ALA A 75 -1.03 -4.82 12.48
CA ALA A 75 -0.99 -4.63 13.93
C ALA A 75 -0.19 -5.76 14.62
N GLY A 76 0.69 -5.38 15.55
CA GLY A 76 1.59 -6.30 16.25
C GLY A 76 2.95 -6.54 15.57
N THR A 77 3.14 -6.09 14.32
CA THR A 77 4.43 -6.19 13.64
C THR A 77 5.43 -5.16 14.16
N ARG A 78 6.70 -5.56 14.29
CA ARG A 78 7.83 -4.66 14.50
C ARG A 78 8.62 -4.53 13.19
N LEU A 79 8.75 -3.31 12.70
CA LEU A 79 9.55 -2.97 11.53
C LEU A 79 10.77 -2.17 11.99
N TYR A 80 11.95 -2.54 11.50
CA TYR A 80 13.20 -1.82 11.77
C TYR A 80 13.62 -1.09 10.49
N LEU A 81 13.77 0.23 10.59
CA LEU A 81 14.26 1.08 9.51
C LEU A 81 15.56 1.76 9.94
N PRO A 82 16.55 1.87 9.04
CA PRO A 82 17.77 2.62 9.31
C PRO A 82 17.47 4.13 9.45
N VAL A 83 18.15 4.81 10.38
CA VAL A 83 18.06 6.26 10.51
C VAL A 83 19.15 6.90 9.68
N PHE A 84 18.78 7.61 8.60
CA PHE A 84 19.75 8.26 7.71
C PHE A 84 19.96 9.75 8.02
N VAL A 85 18.97 10.39 8.63
CA VAL A 85 19.00 11.81 9.02
C VAL A 85 18.51 11.95 10.46
N GLU A 86 18.89 13.04 11.12
CA GLU A 86 18.47 13.32 12.50
C GLU A 86 16.93 13.31 12.62
N GLY A 87 16.44 12.67 13.67
CA GLY A 87 15.00 12.50 13.92
C GLY A 87 14.29 11.51 13.00
N ALA A 88 15.00 10.86 12.06
CA ALA A 88 14.50 9.91 11.06
C ALA A 88 13.48 10.46 10.05
N LEU A 89 12.62 11.39 10.46
CA LEU A 89 11.52 11.96 9.65
C LEU A 89 10.58 10.86 9.14
N PHE A 90 10.03 10.10 10.09
CA PHE A 90 9.11 8.99 9.82
C PHE A 90 7.79 9.45 9.18
N ALA A 91 7.31 8.69 8.19
CA ALA A 91 6.00 8.85 7.59
C ALA A 91 5.37 7.49 7.22
N ALA A 92 4.03 7.43 7.24
CA ALA A 92 3.26 6.25 6.86
C ALA A 92 1.92 6.63 6.23
N GLY A 93 1.42 5.80 5.31
CA GLY A 93 0.14 6.00 4.62
C GLY A 93 -0.14 4.88 3.62
N ASP A 94 -1.05 5.20 2.68
CA ASP A 94 -1.75 4.24 1.81
C ASP A 94 -2.72 3.30 2.57
#